data_AF-A0A5J4Q7D8-F1
#
_entry.id   AF-A0A5J4Q7D8-F1
#
_cell.length_a   1.000
_cell.length_b   1.000
_cell.length_c   1.000
_cell.angle_alpha   90.00
_cell.angle_beta   90.00
_cell.angle_gamma   90.00
#
_symmetry.space_group_name_H-M   'P 1'
#
loop_
_entity.id
_entity.type
_entity.pdbx_description
1 polymer ?
#
loop_
_entity_poly.entity_id
_entity_poly.type
_entity_poly.pdbx_seq_one_letter_code
_entity_poly.pdbx_strand_id
1 'polypeptide(L)'
;MPKKNTGKEPSKRSSFFSDIVSFVTNETVHFVIGLLLVIFSVYLLLAFISFFFTGAADQSILDGNNPEILSSINNGVRNYAGSRGAQLASYLINDCFGVSSFLFVVMGSVLGLHLMRVRQFRIWKWFFCCLFLLIWFSVALGFTLMELYEDS
;
A
#
# COMPACT_ATOMS: atom_id res chain seq x y z
N MET A 1 42.10 -38.64 37.49
CA MET A 1 42.02 -37.26 36.95
C MET A 1 40.58 -36.99 36.52
N PRO A 2 39.90 -35.95 37.04
CA PRO A 2 38.46 -35.74 36.85
C PRO A 2 38.16 -35.13 35.47
N LYS A 3 37.12 -35.65 34.78
CA LYS A 3 36.59 -35.06 33.54
C LYS A 3 35.76 -33.82 33.91
N LYS A 4 36.23 -32.65 33.46
CA LYS A 4 35.53 -31.37 33.58
C LYS A 4 34.40 -31.32 32.54
N ASN A 5 33.15 -31.47 32.99
CA ASN A 5 31.97 -31.18 32.16
C ASN A 5 31.83 -29.66 32.01
N THR A 6 32.15 -29.14 30.83
CA THR A 6 31.79 -27.78 30.42
C THR A 6 30.36 -27.79 29.90
N GLY A 7 29.42 -27.38 30.77
CA GLY A 7 28.06 -27.06 30.38
C GLY A 7 28.08 -25.92 29.36
N LYS A 8 27.55 -26.19 28.16
CA LYS A 8 27.27 -25.17 27.15
C LYS A 8 25.88 -24.60 27.44
N GLU A 9 25.81 -23.34 27.82
CA GLU A 9 24.53 -22.62 27.92
C GLU A 9 23.87 -22.47 26.54
N PRO A 10 22.53 -22.56 26.44
CA PRO A 10 21.82 -22.53 25.17
C PRO A 10 21.62 -21.11 24.64
N SER A 11 21.65 -21.02 23.31
CA SER A 11 21.53 -19.85 22.47
C SER A 11 20.25 -19.04 22.67
N LYS A 12 20.35 -17.84 23.27
CA LYS A 12 19.25 -16.88 23.47
C LYS A 12 18.69 -16.24 22.19
N ARG A 13 19.33 -16.47 21.03
CA ARG A 13 18.96 -15.84 19.74
C ARG A 13 17.82 -16.57 19.00
N SER A 14 17.53 -17.82 19.34
CA SER A 14 16.44 -18.58 18.71
C SER A 14 15.04 -18.19 19.20
N SER A 15 14.92 -17.67 20.44
CA SER A 15 13.61 -17.33 21.03
C SER A 15 12.91 -16.19 20.29
N PHE A 16 13.58 -15.06 20.04
CA PHE A 16 12.93 -13.92 19.38
C PHE A 16 12.38 -14.25 17.99
N PHE A 17 13.08 -15.07 17.19
CA PHE A 17 12.58 -15.50 15.88
C PHE A 17 11.46 -16.52 15.99
N SER A 18 11.52 -17.48 16.94
CA SER A 18 10.41 -18.42 17.15
C SER A 18 9.15 -17.72 17.64
N ASP A 19 9.32 -16.70 18.48
CA ASP A 19 8.21 -15.93 19.04
C ASP A 19 7.53 -15.08 17.95
N ILE A 20 8.32 -14.42 17.08
CA ILE A 20 7.79 -13.70 15.90
C ILE A 20 7.10 -14.64 14.93
N VAL A 21 7.69 -15.80 14.63
CA VAL A 21 7.08 -16.79 13.72
C VAL A 21 5.78 -17.31 14.31
N SER A 22 5.74 -17.64 15.60
CA SER A 22 4.52 -18.12 16.27
C SER A 22 3.41 -17.07 16.25
N PHE A 23 3.76 -15.79 16.43
CA PHE A 23 2.84 -14.67 16.34
C PHE A 23 2.30 -14.49 14.92
N VAL A 24 3.18 -14.55 13.90
CA VAL A 24 2.78 -14.45 12.49
C VAL A 24 1.91 -15.64 12.06
N THR A 25 2.16 -16.85 12.58
CA THR A 25 1.33 -18.03 12.28
C THR A 25 -0.04 -18.03 12.93
N ASN A 26 -0.33 -17.09 13.83
CA ASN A 26 -1.63 -17.00 14.49
C ASN A 26 -2.72 -16.61 13.48
N GLU A 27 -3.83 -17.34 13.48
CA GLU A 27 -4.98 -17.08 12.61
C GLU A 27 -5.58 -15.69 12.85
N THR A 28 -5.57 -15.23 14.10
CA THR A 28 -6.04 -13.90 14.49
C THR A 28 -5.18 -12.81 13.84
N VAL A 29 -3.87 -13.02 13.75
CA VAL A 29 -2.94 -12.05 13.16
C VAL A 29 -3.17 -11.94 11.66
N HIS A 30 -3.37 -13.06 10.96
CA HIS A 30 -3.75 -13.05 9.54
C HIS A 30 -5.05 -12.29 9.30
N PHE A 31 -6.06 -12.54 10.14
CA PHE A 31 -7.34 -11.83 10.07
C PHE A 31 -7.18 -10.32 10.28
N VAL A 32 -6.43 -9.90 11.31
CA VAL A 32 -6.19 -8.48 11.61
C VAL A 32 -5.41 -7.79 10.48
N ILE A 33 -4.35 -8.41 9.96
CA ILE A 33 -3.60 -7.87 8.82
C ILE A 33 -4.50 -7.76 7.59
N GLY A 34 -5.34 -8.77 7.32
CA GLY A 34 -6.30 -8.74 6.22
C GLY A 34 -7.31 -7.60 6.36
N LEU A 35 -7.86 -7.42 7.55
CA LEU A 35 -8.79 -6.32 7.85
C LEU A 35 -8.13 -4.95 7.68
N LEU A 36 -6.92 -4.76 8.21
CA LEU A 36 -6.16 -3.51 8.05
C LEU A 36 -5.88 -3.22 6.57
N LEU A 37 -5.57 -4.25 5.78
CA LEU A 37 -5.33 -4.09 4.35
C LEU A 37 -6.58 -3.67 3.57
N VAL A 38 -7.76 -4.20 3.93
CA VAL A 38 -9.04 -3.77 3.36
C VAL A 38 -9.34 -2.32 3.74
N ILE A 39 -9.17 -1.95 5.01
CA ILE A 39 -9.37 -0.57 5.48
C ILE A 39 -8.42 0.39 4.73
N PHE A 40 -7.15 0.00 4.59
CA PHE A 40 -6.17 0.78 3.83
C PHE A 40 -6.53 0.90 2.35
N SER A 41 -7.10 -0.15 1.76
CA SER A 41 -7.58 -0.10 0.36
C SER A 41 -8.75 0.87 0.19
N VAL A 42 -9.69 0.89 1.13
CA VAL A 42 -10.79 1.87 1.15
C VAL A 42 -10.26 3.29 1.36
N TYR A 43 -9.26 3.46 2.22
CA TYR A 43 -8.57 4.74 2.42
C TYR A 43 -7.92 5.24 1.12
N LEU A 44 -7.20 4.37 0.40
CA LEU A 44 -6.62 4.70 -0.91
C LEU A 44 -7.70 5.03 -1.94
N LEU A 45 -8.82 4.29 -1.95
CA LEU A 45 -9.94 4.58 -2.85
C LEU A 45 -10.49 5.99 -2.63
N LEU A 46 -10.70 6.37 -1.36
CA LEU A 46 -11.15 7.72 -1.00
C LEU A 46 -10.12 8.77 -1.42
N ALA A 47 -8.84 8.52 -1.19
CA ALA A 47 -7.75 9.41 -1.59
C ALA A 47 -7.71 9.63 -3.10
N PHE A 48 -7.82 8.55 -3.89
CA PHE A 48 -7.76 8.59 -5.34
C PHE A 48 -9.00 9.25 -5.96
N ILE A 49 -10.20 8.94 -5.46
CA ILE A 49 -11.43 9.60 -5.93
C ILE A 49 -11.36 11.10 -5.62
N SER A 50 -10.97 11.46 -4.40
CA SER A 50 -10.84 12.87 -4.01
C SER A 50 -9.80 13.60 -4.85
N PHE A 51 -8.71 12.92 -5.24
CA PHE A 51 -7.62 13.51 -6.02
C PHE A 51 -8.07 14.07 -7.37
N PHE A 52 -9.05 13.47 -8.05
CA PHE A 52 -9.59 14.04 -9.30
C PHE A 52 -10.26 15.40 -9.11
N PHE A 53 -10.75 15.70 -7.91
CA PHE A 53 -11.43 16.95 -7.61
C PHE A 53 -10.52 17.97 -6.90
N THR A 54 -9.59 17.49 -6.07
CA THR A 54 -8.77 18.36 -5.20
C THR A 54 -7.30 18.41 -5.62
N GLY A 55 -6.85 17.54 -6.53
CA GLY A 55 -5.44 17.36 -6.88
C GLY A 55 -4.76 18.65 -7.34
N ALA A 56 -5.39 19.44 -8.20
CA ALA A 56 -4.82 20.72 -8.67
C ALA A 56 -4.62 21.74 -7.54
N ALA A 57 -5.52 21.78 -6.55
CA ALA A 57 -5.39 22.66 -5.39
C ALA A 57 -4.36 22.13 -4.37
N ASP A 58 -4.28 20.81 -4.23
CA ASP A 58 -3.36 20.15 -3.31
C ASP A 58 -1.92 20.18 -3.84
N GLN A 59 -1.71 20.20 -5.17
CA GLN A 59 -0.39 20.12 -5.80
C GLN A 59 0.57 21.22 -5.32
N SER A 60 0.15 22.49 -5.31
CA SER A 60 1.01 23.59 -4.84
C SER A 60 1.42 23.47 -3.37
N ILE A 61 0.63 22.77 -2.55
CA ILE A 61 0.91 22.54 -1.13
C ILE A 61 1.91 21.38 -1.00
N LEU A 62 1.75 20.33 -1.81
CA LEU A 62 2.63 19.17 -1.84
C LEU A 62 4.03 19.53 -2.35
N ASP A 63 4.13 20.37 -3.39
CA ASP A 63 5.40 20.79 -4.00
C ASP A 63 6.27 21.60 -3.03
N GLY A 64 5.65 22.31 -2.07
CA GLY A 64 6.37 23.01 -1.02
C GLY A 64 7.15 22.09 -0.07
N ASN A 65 6.85 20.78 -0.08
CA ASN A 65 7.54 19.67 0.58
C ASN A 65 8.00 19.91 2.04
N ASN A 66 7.30 20.79 2.77
CA ASN A 66 7.63 21.10 4.15
C ASN A 66 6.93 20.09 5.07
N PRO A 67 7.68 19.19 5.75
CA PRO A 67 7.10 18.12 6.56
C PRO A 67 6.30 18.64 7.77
N GLU A 68 6.63 19.84 8.28
CA GLU A 68 5.88 20.48 9.37
C GLU A 68 4.51 20.97 8.88
N ILE A 69 4.46 21.54 7.68
CA ILE A 69 3.20 21.96 7.07
C ILE A 69 2.35 20.73 6.75
N LEU A 70 2.91 19.71 6.10
CA LEU A 70 2.16 18.51 5.70
C LEU A 70 1.66 17.66 6.88
N SER A 71 2.29 17.77 8.05
CA SER A 71 1.84 17.10 9.29
C SER A 71 0.85 17.92 10.11
N SER A 72 0.73 19.22 9.85
CA SER A 72 -0.25 20.08 10.51
C SER A 72 -1.69 19.73 10.09
N ILE A 73 -2.62 19.84 11.04
CA ILE A 73 -4.05 19.52 10.81
C ILE A 73 -4.71 20.51 9.85
N ASN A 74 -4.18 21.74 9.76
CA ASN A 74 -4.71 22.81 8.92
C ASN A 74 -3.71 23.24 7.83
N ASN A 75 -3.25 22.26 7.06
CA ASN A 75 -2.27 22.47 5.99
C ASN A 75 -2.87 22.93 4.66
N GLY A 76 -4.18 23.16 4.61
CA GLY A 76 -4.90 23.61 3.42
C GLY A 76 -5.20 22.50 2.40
N VAL A 77 -4.78 21.25 2.64
CA VAL A 77 -5.12 20.11 1.77
C VAL A 77 -6.62 19.84 1.81
N ARG A 78 -7.23 19.73 0.64
CA ARG A 78 -8.66 19.49 0.47
C ARG A 78 -9.01 18.02 0.24
N ASN A 79 -8.01 17.16 0.00
CA ASN A 79 -8.23 15.74 -0.17
C ASN A 79 -8.96 15.13 1.04
N TYR A 80 -10.02 14.36 0.81
CA TYR A 80 -10.83 13.75 1.88
C TYR A 80 -10.06 12.74 2.74
N ALA A 81 -8.98 12.16 2.21
CA ALA A 81 -8.07 11.28 2.95
C ALA A 81 -6.93 12.05 3.65
N GLY A 82 -7.01 13.39 3.66
CA GLY A 82 -6.04 14.29 4.25
C GLY A 82 -4.72 14.39 3.47
N SER A 83 -3.73 15.03 4.08
CA SER A 83 -2.40 15.27 3.47
C SER A 83 -1.66 14.01 3.05
N ARG A 84 -1.71 12.94 3.86
CA ARG A 84 -1.07 11.66 3.49
C ARG A 84 -1.78 10.97 2.34
N GLY A 85 -3.11 11.10 2.27
CA GLY A 85 -3.90 10.59 1.16
C GLY A 85 -3.59 11.35 -0.12
N ALA A 86 -3.51 12.69 -0.04
CA ALA A 86 -3.11 13.54 -1.16
C ALA A 86 -1.70 13.19 -1.67
N GLN A 87 -0.74 12.97 -0.76
CA GLN A 87 0.62 12.53 -1.12
C GLN A 87 0.62 11.18 -1.82
N LEU A 88 -0.08 10.18 -1.27
CA LEU A 88 -0.17 8.85 -1.88
C LEU A 88 -0.87 8.88 -3.24
N ALA A 89 -1.93 9.68 -3.37
CA ALA A 89 -2.67 9.84 -4.61
C ALA A 89 -1.82 10.56 -5.67
N SER A 90 -1.19 11.68 -5.33
CA SER A 90 -0.30 12.41 -6.25
C SER A 90 0.87 11.53 -6.68
N TYR A 91 1.54 10.85 -5.75
CA TYR A 91 2.65 9.96 -6.10
C TYR A 91 2.24 8.78 -7.01
N LEU A 92 1.15 8.07 -6.67
CA LEU A 92 0.74 6.90 -7.44
C LEU A 92 0.08 7.27 -8.78
N ILE A 93 -0.74 8.32 -8.80
CA ILE A 93 -1.48 8.73 -9.99
C ILE A 93 -0.62 9.63 -10.88
N ASN A 94 0.00 10.70 -10.37
CA ASN A 94 0.78 11.60 -11.22
C ASN A 94 2.16 11.04 -11.57
N ASP A 95 2.90 10.50 -10.59
CA ASP A 95 4.32 10.18 -10.79
C ASP A 95 4.58 8.73 -11.23
N CYS A 96 3.65 7.80 -10.96
CA CYS A 96 3.88 6.37 -11.16
C CYS A 96 3.04 5.74 -12.29
N PHE A 97 1.75 5.47 -12.04
CA PHE A 97 0.96 4.58 -12.90
C PHE A 97 -0.31 5.23 -13.47
N GLY A 98 -0.55 6.52 -13.21
CA GLY A 98 -1.75 7.17 -13.72
C GLY A 98 -3.03 6.62 -13.11
N VAL A 99 -4.09 6.62 -13.92
CA VAL A 99 -5.41 6.07 -13.55
C VAL A 99 -5.35 4.56 -13.26
N SER A 100 -4.34 3.83 -13.75
CA SER A 100 -4.25 2.39 -13.47
C SER A 100 -3.92 2.09 -12.01
N SER A 101 -3.49 3.09 -11.22
CA SER A 101 -3.24 2.98 -9.77
C SER A 101 -4.43 2.46 -8.97
N PHE A 102 -5.67 2.57 -9.46
CA PHE A 102 -6.84 1.95 -8.84
C PHE A 102 -6.72 0.42 -8.71
N LEU A 103 -5.87 -0.23 -9.51
CA LEU A 103 -5.59 -1.65 -9.36
C LEU A 103 -4.89 -1.98 -8.03
N PHE A 104 -4.18 -1.04 -7.40
CA PHE A 104 -3.68 -1.24 -6.03
C PHE A 104 -4.80 -1.38 -5.01
N VAL A 105 -5.90 -0.62 -5.16
CA VAL A 105 -7.10 -0.74 -4.32
C VAL A 105 -7.71 -2.13 -4.47
N VAL A 106 -7.88 -2.59 -5.71
CA VAL A 106 -8.43 -3.93 -6.01
C VAL A 106 -7.51 -5.01 -5.43
N MET A 107 -6.21 -4.90 -5.67
CA MET A 107 -5.21 -5.88 -5.20
C MET A 107 -5.17 -5.96 -3.67
N GLY A 108 -5.14 -4.81 -2.98
CA GLY A 108 -5.16 -4.75 -1.52
C GLY A 108 -6.45 -5.32 -0.93
N SER A 109 -7.61 -5.02 -1.53
CA SER A 109 -8.91 -5.52 -1.09
C SER A 109 -9.01 -7.05 -1.25
N VAL A 110 -8.62 -7.57 -2.41
CA VAL A 110 -8.63 -9.02 -2.70
C VAL A 110 -7.64 -9.76 -1.81
N LEU A 111 -6.43 -9.23 -1.63
CA LEU A 111 -5.43 -9.81 -0.75
C LEU A 111 -5.91 -9.80 0.71
N GLY A 112 -6.55 -8.71 1.16
CA GLY A 112 -7.05 -8.59 2.53
C GLY A 112 -8.17 -9.59 2.84
N LEU A 113 -9.14 -9.71 1.93
CA LEU A 113 -10.20 -10.72 2.03
C LEU A 113 -9.66 -12.15 1.98
N HIS A 114 -8.58 -12.38 1.22
CA HIS A 114 -7.92 -13.68 1.20
C HIS A 114 -7.25 -14.01 2.54
N LEU A 115 -6.56 -13.04 3.15
CA LEU A 115 -5.94 -13.19 4.47
C LEU A 115 -6.97 -13.49 5.57
N MET A 116 -8.17 -12.93 5.45
CA MET A 116 -9.30 -13.20 6.34
C MET A 116 -9.99 -14.56 6.06
N ARG A 117 -9.46 -15.37 5.13
CA ARG A 117 -10.01 -16.67 4.68
C ARG A 117 -11.47 -16.61 4.19
N VAL A 118 -11.94 -15.42 3.77
CA VAL A 118 -13.31 -15.25 3.25
C VAL A 118 -13.49 -15.99 1.92
N ARG A 119 -12.43 -16.06 1.10
CA ARG A 119 -12.47 -16.79 -0.17
C ARG A 119 -11.12 -17.34 -0.58
N GLN A 120 -11.10 -18.62 -0.95
CA GLN A 120 -9.89 -19.30 -1.43
C GLN A 120 -9.77 -19.20 -2.95
N PHE A 121 -8.74 -18.49 -3.41
CA PHE A 121 -8.31 -18.42 -4.80
C PHE A 121 -6.78 -18.47 -4.86
N ARG A 122 -6.23 -18.78 -6.04
CA ARG A 122 -4.77 -18.82 -6.24
C ARG A 122 -4.21 -17.38 -6.27
N ILE A 123 -3.82 -16.85 -5.11
CA ILE A 123 -3.31 -15.47 -4.95
C ILE A 123 -2.23 -15.15 -5.98
N TRP A 124 -1.26 -16.05 -6.16
CA TRP A 124 -0.14 -15.83 -7.08
C TRP A 124 -0.59 -15.53 -8.51
N LYS A 125 -1.58 -16.28 -9.03
CA LYS A 125 -2.11 -16.03 -10.38
C LYS A 125 -2.82 -14.68 -10.46
N TRP A 126 -3.58 -14.33 -9.43
CA TRP A 126 -4.28 -13.05 -9.34
C TRP A 126 -3.31 -11.88 -9.23
N PHE A 127 -2.27 -12.00 -8.39
CA PHE A 127 -1.26 -10.99 -8.18
C PHE A 127 -0.50 -10.68 -9.48
N PHE A 128 -0.02 -11.70 -10.20
CA PHE A 128 0.66 -11.48 -11.48
C PHE A 128 -0.27 -10.93 -12.56
N CYS A 129 -1.54 -11.35 -12.58
CA CYS A 129 -2.54 -10.79 -13.50
C CYS A 129 -2.76 -9.29 -13.22
N CYS A 130 -2.99 -8.91 -11.96
CA CYS A 130 -3.17 -7.50 -11.59
C CYS A 130 -1.94 -6.66 -11.89
N LEU A 131 -0.74 -7.15 -11.58
CA LEU A 131 0.50 -6.44 -11.85
C LEU A 131 0.75 -6.25 -13.35
N PHE A 132 0.47 -7.29 -14.15
CA PHE A 132 0.50 -7.18 -15.61
C PHE A 132 -0.49 -6.13 -16.11
N LEU A 133 -1.76 -6.19 -15.66
CA LEU A 133 -2.78 -5.21 -16.06
C LEU A 133 -2.42 -3.79 -15.62
N LEU A 134 -1.81 -3.63 -14.45
CA LEU A 134 -1.41 -2.33 -13.92
C LEU A 134 -0.38 -1.64 -14.81
N ILE A 135 0.66 -2.37 -15.21
CA ILE A 135 1.69 -1.86 -16.12
C ILE A 135 1.09 -1.66 -17.52
N TRP A 136 0.33 -2.65 -18.00
CA TRP A 136 -0.28 -2.60 -19.33
C TRP A 136 -1.20 -1.39 -19.48
N PHE A 137 -2.14 -1.18 -18.56
CA PHE A 137 -3.04 -0.03 -18.60
C PHE A 137 -2.31 1.30 -18.39
N SER A 138 -1.28 1.34 -17.53
CA SER A 138 -0.47 2.56 -17.35
C SER A 138 0.15 2.99 -18.68
N VAL A 139 0.83 2.08 -19.36
CA VAL A 139 1.49 2.34 -20.64
C VAL A 139 0.48 2.62 -21.75
N ALA A 140 -0.59 1.82 -21.86
CA ALA A 140 -1.61 2.00 -22.88
C ALA A 140 -2.34 3.35 -22.75
N LEU A 141 -2.69 3.75 -21.52
CA LEU A 141 -3.28 5.06 -21.27
C LEU A 141 -2.29 6.19 -21.54
N GLY A 142 -1.01 6.01 -21.20
CA GLY A 142 0.04 6.98 -21.53
C GLY A 142 0.11 7.29 -23.02
N PHE A 143 0.14 6.26 -23.88
CA PHE A 143 0.17 6.46 -25.34
C PHE A 143 -1.15 6.99 -25.91
N THR A 144 -2.30 6.48 -25.44
CA THR A 144 -3.61 6.93 -25.96
C THR A 144 -3.96 8.36 -25.55
N LEU A 145 -3.51 8.82 -24.37
CA LEU A 145 -3.69 10.19 -23.91
C LEU A 145 -2.61 11.14 -24.45
N MET A 146 -1.49 10.62 -24.95
CA MET A 146 -0.42 11.44 -25.54
C MET A 146 -0.94 12.27 -26.72
N GLU A 147 -1.71 11.66 -27.61
CA GLU A 147 -2.33 12.37 -28.76
C GLU A 147 -3.31 13.46 -28.30
N LEU A 148 -4.02 13.24 -27.18
CA LEU A 148 -4.93 14.23 -26.62
C LEU A 148 -4.19 15.44 -26.02
N TYR A 149 -2.95 15.23 -25.55
CA TYR A 149 -2.12 16.28 -24.95
C TYR A 149 -1.41 17.14 -26.00
N GLU A 150 -1.08 16.59 -27.17
CA GLU A 150 -0.45 17.39 -28.25
C GLU A 150 -1.37 18.49 -28.79
N ASP A 151 -2.70 18.34 -28.65
CA ASP A 151 -3.71 19.28 -29.13
C ASP A 151 -4.21 20.28 -28.06
N SER A 152 -3.69 20.24 -26.83
CA SER A 152 -4.12 21.09 -25.69
C SER A 152 -3.03 22.02 -25.17
#